data_AF-A0A3N5S0R8-F1
#
_entry.id   AF-A0A3N5S0R8-F1
#
_cell.length_a   1.000
_cell.length_b   1.000
_cell.length_c   1.000
_cell.angle_alpha   90.00
_cell.angle_beta   90.00
_cell.angle_gamma   90.00
#
_symmetry.space_group_name_H-M   'P 1'
#
loop_
_entity.id
_entity.type
_entity.pdbx_description
1 polymer ?
#
loop_
_entity_poly.entity_id
_entity_poly.type
_entity_poly.pdbx_seq_one_letter_code
_entity_poly.pdbx_strand_id
1 'polypeptide(L)'
;MERRRTLIVLIIFLSAVASGTCTRKNEPVMYKIINTSILQPVDHAHARGKSFTQQVDILVPDKAGKDSAVFFNLGNEHDLTDHDLVSLYTSYGKPDNVIFIQAEHRGYGQSVTSDADQSVPSYVSIEQALADYHRVVRRFRKDYPGPWMGTGYSYGGGLVIHFAAKYPGDLRVALSSSGVVDWPFTMDAYDRGVRTTFGETAYARLARHVNNLQPKELFDSTWLEREFLIAVIHGATQYGRYKALMPVMKLASLLPTGAFLGILHWIDQKIAKEGAWNYASSNAKKELSRNEKITGRWDWRVWRYQQCREAGVFEVSQKPGGIFTRQRGDFIDECETVFKEKPYSARGKEWSPRAMVKKLTVPLVYVGGGMDPWMGLCLEPDYPLKNGRYFYRPEARHCPDYRDDPVLAREVLRTMLGFAMK
;
A
#
# COMPACT_ATOMS: atom_id res chain seq x y z
N MET A 1 -16.87 53.06 -26.28
CA MET A 1 -17.90 51.99 -26.21
C MET A 1 -17.28 50.75 -26.86
N GLU A 2 -16.55 49.97 -26.06
CA GLU A 2 -15.55 49.01 -26.53
C GLU A 2 -16.03 47.57 -26.24
N ARG A 3 -16.16 46.77 -27.30
CA ARG A 3 -16.67 45.40 -27.28
C ARG A 3 -15.64 44.46 -26.62
N ARG A 4 -15.93 43.97 -25.41
CA ARG A 4 -15.28 42.79 -24.83
C ARG A 4 -15.74 41.54 -25.57
N ARG A 5 -14.82 40.88 -26.29
CA ARG A 5 -15.00 39.51 -26.80
C ARG A 5 -14.53 38.53 -25.73
N THR A 6 -15.46 37.86 -25.07
CA THR A 6 -15.19 36.71 -24.21
C THR A 6 -15.02 35.48 -25.10
N LEU A 7 -13.80 34.97 -25.21
CA LEU A 7 -13.49 33.75 -25.96
C LEU A 7 -13.81 32.53 -25.06
N ILE A 8 -14.99 31.94 -25.23
CA ILE A 8 -15.34 30.65 -24.64
C ILE A 8 -14.67 29.58 -25.49
N VAL A 9 -13.59 28.98 -24.97
CA VAL A 9 -12.96 27.81 -25.58
C VAL A 9 -13.77 26.58 -25.13
N LEU A 10 -14.64 26.10 -26.02
CA LEU A 10 -15.37 24.85 -25.85
C LEU A 10 -14.44 23.69 -26.21
N ILE A 11 -13.88 23.01 -25.20
CA ILE A 11 -13.12 21.77 -25.43
C ILE A 11 -14.13 20.63 -25.60
N ILE A 12 -14.41 20.29 -26.85
CA ILE A 12 -15.20 19.11 -27.20
C ILE A 12 -14.30 17.88 -27.02
N PHE A 13 -14.54 17.12 -25.95
CA PHE A 13 -14.02 15.76 -25.84
C PHE A 13 -14.80 14.89 -26.83
N LEU A 14 -14.19 14.54 -27.98
CA LEU A 14 -14.66 13.42 -28.78
C LEU A 14 -14.37 12.12 -28.02
N SER A 15 -15.38 11.64 -27.30
CA SER A 15 -15.44 10.27 -26.80
C SER A 15 -15.64 9.32 -27.99
N ALA A 16 -14.56 8.94 -28.66
CA ALA A 16 -14.54 7.77 -29.52
C ALA A 16 -14.31 6.53 -28.65
N VAL A 17 -15.29 6.19 -27.83
CA VAL A 17 -15.41 4.83 -27.29
C VAL A 17 -16.06 4.03 -28.41
N ALA A 18 -15.24 3.31 -29.19
CA ALA A 18 -15.75 2.27 -30.05
C ALA A 18 -16.44 1.23 -29.17
N SER A 19 -17.78 1.29 -29.12
CA SER A 19 -18.65 0.29 -28.53
C SER A 19 -18.62 -0.96 -29.42
N GLY A 20 -17.49 -1.66 -29.41
CA GLY A 20 -17.44 -3.06 -29.79
C GLY A 20 -18.00 -3.87 -28.64
N THR A 21 -19.27 -4.26 -28.71
CA THR A 21 -19.85 -5.30 -27.88
C THR A 21 -19.21 -6.65 -28.24
N CYS A 22 -17.95 -6.82 -27.82
CA CYS A 22 -17.36 -8.13 -27.74
C CYS A 22 -17.95 -8.78 -26.49
N THR A 23 -18.98 -9.59 -26.69
CA THR A 23 -19.48 -10.51 -25.67
C THR A 23 -18.32 -11.40 -25.24
N ARG A 24 -17.63 -11.02 -24.15
CA ARG A 24 -16.71 -11.93 -23.46
C ARG A 24 -17.55 -13.14 -23.08
N LYS A 25 -17.38 -14.24 -23.80
CA LYS A 25 -17.82 -15.56 -23.31
C LYS A 25 -17.27 -15.69 -21.90
N ASN A 26 -18.13 -15.94 -20.92
CA ASN A 26 -17.71 -16.28 -19.57
C ASN A 26 -16.88 -17.56 -19.67
N GLU A 27 -15.55 -17.42 -19.69
CA GLU A 27 -14.67 -18.56 -19.48
C GLU A 27 -15.02 -19.19 -18.12
N PRO A 28 -15.08 -20.53 -18.03
CA PRO A 28 -15.32 -21.19 -16.76
C PRO A 28 -14.27 -20.76 -15.73
N VAL A 29 -14.72 -20.42 -14.53
CA VAL A 29 -13.84 -20.06 -13.41
C VAL A 29 -13.16 -21.35 -12.95
N MET A 30 -11.86 -21.46 -13.21
CA MET A 30 -11.06 -22.67 -12.95
C MET A 30 -10.44 -22.70 -11.54
N TYR A 31 -11.13 -22.13 -10.56
CA TYR A 31 -10.68 -22.06 -9.17
C TYR A 31 -11.85 -21.94 -8.21
N LYS A 32 -11.63 -22.31 -6.95
CA LYS A 32 -12.54 -22.08 -5.82
C LYS A 32 -11.95 -21.05 -4.87
N ILE A 33 -12.78 -20.12 -4.39
CA ILE A 33 -12.46 -19.25 -3.24
C ILE A 33 -13.08 -19.84 -1.96
N ILE A 34 -12.32 -19.80 -0.88
CA ILE A 34 -12.73 -20.19 0.47
C ILE A 34 -12.43 -19.01 1.39
N ASN A 35 -13.47 -18.32 1.84
CA ASN A 35 -13.35 -17.33 2.91
C ASN A 35 -13.39 -18.05 4.25
N THR A 36 -12.39 -17.82 5.09
CA THR A 36 -12.28 -18.43 6.40
C THR A 36 -11.64 -17.45 7.38
N SER A 37 -11.46 -17.88 8.62
CA SER A 37 -10.88 -17.04 9.64
C SER A 37 -10.17 -17.86 10.71
N ILE A 38 -9.33 -17.18 11.47
CA ILE A 38 -8.65 -17.73 12.64
C ILE A 38 -8.85 -16.81 13.84
N LEU A 39 -9.15 -17.39 14.99
CA LEU A 39 -9.21 -16.64 16.25
C LEU A 39 -7.79 -16.31 16.70
N GLN A 40 -7.45 -15.02 16.73
CA GLN A 40 -6.17 -14.46 17.17
C GLN A 40 -6.27 -13.86 18.57
N PRO A 41 -5.26 -14.01 19.44
CA PRO A 41 -5.19 -13.21 20.65
C PRO A 41 -4.93 -11.74 20.26
N VAL A 42 -5.55 -10.83 21.00
CA VAL A 42 -5.26 -9.40 20.89
C VAL A 42 -3.80 -9.13 21.25
N ASP A 43 -3.29 -9.87 22.24
CA ASP A 43 -1.89 -9.84 22.65
C ASP A 43 -1.30 -11.26 22.72
N HIS A 44 -0.33 -11.56 21.86
CA HIS A 44 0.36 -12.86 21.81
C HIS A 44 1.17 -13.18 23.07
N ALA A 45 1.58 -12.18 23.87
CA ALA A 45 2.18 -12.43 25.18
C ALA A 45 1.15 -12.96 26.21
N HIS A 46 -0.13 -12.66 25.98
CA HIS A 46 -1.26 -13.08 26.80
C HIS A 46 -2.26 -13.88 25.97
N ALA A 47 -1.81 -14.99 25.35
CA ALA A 47 -2.56 -15.74 24.36
C ALA A 47 -3.92 -16.33 24.82
N ARG A 48 -4.20 -16.35 26.14
CA ARG A 48 -5.49 -16.76 26.73
C ARG A 48 -6.42 -15.58 27.06
N GLY A 49 -6.00 -14.35 26.75
CA GLY A 49 -6.76 -13.13 27.01
C GLY A 49 -7.82 -12.84 25.95
N LYS A 50 -8.11 -11.56 25.73
CA LYS A 50 -9.02 -11.11 24.66
C LYS A 50 -8.56 -11.62 23.29
N SER A 51 -9.52 -11.87 22.42
CA SER A 51 -9.28 -12.34 21.06
C SER A 51 -10.08 -11.56 20.02
N PHE A 52 -9.65 -11.64 18.77
CA PHE A 52 -10.37 -11.14 17.61
C PHE A 52 -10.33 -12.18 16.47
N THR A 53 -11.24 -12.05 15.52
CA THR A 53 -11.30 -12.91 14.34
C THR A 53 -10.48 -12.28 13.22
N GLN A 54 -9.41 -12.93 12.79
CA GLN A 54 -8.62 -12.53 11.62
C GLN A 54 -9.16 -13.23 10.38
N GLN A 55 -9.43 -12.47 9.32
CA GLN A 55 -9.88 -13.00 8.03
C GLN A 55 -8.71 -13.59 7.23
N VAL A 56 -8.98 -14.72 6.59
CA VAL A 56 -8.05 -15.42 5.70
C VAL A 56 -8.84 -15.93 4.50
N ASP A 57 -8.42 -15.55 3.30
CA ASP A 57 -9.04 -16.03 2.07
C ASP A 57 -8.08 -16.93 1.30
N ILE A 58 -8.64 -17.97 0.70
CA ILE A 58 -7.88 -19.02 0.02
C ILE A 58 -8.46 -19.22 -1.38
N LEU A 59 -7.61 -19.12 -2.40
CA LEU A 59 -7.93 -19.46 -3.77
C LEU A 59 -7.19 -20.74 -4.15
N VAL A 60 -7.97 -21.77 -4.48
CA VAL A 60 -7.49 -23.09 -4.88
C VAL A 60 -7.82 -23.29 -6.36
N PRO A 61 -6.84 -23.28 -7.27
CA PRO A 61 -7.05 -23.66 -8.66
C PRO A 61 -7.51 -25.13 -8.78
N ASP A 62 -8.32 -25.46 -9.78
CA ASP A 62 -8.94 -26.79 -9.90
C ASP A 62 -7.95 -27.96 -9.96
N LYS A 63 -6.74 -27.72 -10.50
CA LYS A 63 -5.69 -28.75 -10.59
C LYS A 63 -4.71 -28.75 -9.41
N ALA A 64 -4.85 -27.81 -8.46
CA ALA A 64 -3.96 -27.74 -7.31
C ALA A 64 -4.34 -28.82 -6.29
N GLY A 65 -3.43 -29.78 -6.07
CA GLY A 65 -3.51 -30.72 -4.96
C GLY A 65 -3.11 -30.08 -3.63
N LYS A 66 -3.37 -30.76 -2.50
CA LYS A 66 -3.01 -30.25 -1.15
C LYS A 66 -1.51 -29.99 -0.96
N ASP A 67 -0.67 -30.76 -1.64
CA ASP A 67 0.79 -30.63 -1.59
C ASP A 67 1.35 -29.55 -2.53
N SER A 68 0.47 -28.83 -3.25
CA SER A 68 0.88 -27.71 -4.11
C SER A 68 1.56 -26.61 -3.30
N ALA A 69 2.45 -25.86 -3.95
CA ALA A 69 3.07 -24.70 -3.33
C ALA A 69 2.00 -23.67 -2.93
N VAL A 70 2.23 -22.99 -1.81
CA VAL A 70 1.34 -21.95 -1.29
C VAL A 70 2.01 -20.59 -1.49
N PHE A 71 1.34 -19.71 -2.24
CA PHE A 71 1.67 -18.29 -2.35
C PHE A 71 0.94 -17.55 -1.22
N PHE A 72 1.65 -17.26 -0.14
CA PHE A 72 1.08 -16.70 1.09
C PHE A 72 1.34 -15.20 1.18
N ASN A 73 0.30 -14.40 0.92
CA ASN A 73 0.35 -12.94 1.02
C ASN A 73 0.09 -12.47 2.45
N LEU A 74 1.09 -11.81 3.02
CA LEU A 74 0.96 -11.08 4.28
C LEU A 74 0.26 -9.76 3.97
N GLY A 75 -1.02 -9.66 4.36
CA GLY A 75 -1.81 -8.45 4.17
C GLY A 75 -1.11 -7.22 4.75
N ASN A 76 -1.31 -6.08 4.12
CA ASN A 76 -0.69 -4.83 4.50
C ASN A 76 -1.78 -3.84 4.98
N GLU A 77 -1.61 -2.55 4.72
CA GLU A 77 -2.40 -1.45 5.29
C GLU A 77 -3.79 -1.25 4.64
N HIS A 78 -4.49 -2.32 4.29
CA HIS A 78 -5.84 -2.26 3.73
C HIS A 78 -6.65 -3.55 3.94
N ASP A 79 -7.95 -3.47 3.69
CA ASP A 79 -8.88 -4.59 3.65
C ASP A 79 -8.55 -5.58 2.54
N LEU A 80 -8.65 -6.87 2.83
CA LEU A 80 -8.43 -7.91 1.81
C LEU A 80 -9.75 -8.50 1.36
N THR A 81 -9.98 -8.49 0.05
CA THR A 81 -11.21 -8.98 -0.57
C THR A 81 -10.97 -10.11 -1.57
N ASP A 82 -12.03 -10.80 -1.97
CA ASP A 82 -12.01 -11.76 -3.09
C ASP A 82 -11.44 -11.12 -4.37
N HIS A 83 -11.75 -9.85 -4.63
CA HIS A 83 -11.24 -9.14 -5.79
C HIS A 83 -9.70 -9.01 -5.73
N ASP A 84 -9.14 -8.70 -4.56
CA ASP A 84 -7.69 -8.59 -4.38
C ASP A 84 -7.00 -9.93 -4.53
N LEU A 85 -7.59 -11.00 -3.97
CA LEU A 85 -7.08 -12.36 -4.13
C LEU A 85 -7.06 -12.80 -5.59
N VAL A 86 -8.15 -12.58 -6.33
CA VAL A 86 -8.25 -12.90 -7.76
C VAL A 86 -7.29 -12.03 -8.58
N SER A 87 -7.11 -10.77 -8.19
CA SER A 87 -6.17 -9.87 -8.83
C SER A 87 -4.71 -10.31 -8.63
N LEU A 88 -4.36 -10.77 -7.43
CA LEU A 88 -3.05 -11.35 -7.12
C LEU A 88 -2.81 -12.61 -7.96
N TYR A 89 -3.74 -13.56 -7.89
CA TYR A 89 -3.70 -14.79 -8.70
C TYR A 89 -3.54 -14.51 -10.20
N THR A 90 -4.29 -13.54 -10.72
CA THR A 90 -4.25 -13.15 -12.14
C THR A 90 -2.92 -12.47 -12.50
N SER A 91 -2.37 -11.63 -11.62
CA SER A 91 -1.10 -10.93 -11.85
C SER A 91 0.05 -11.91 -12.07
N TYR A 92 0.07 -13.03 -11.33
CA TYR A 92 1.08 -14.08 -11.46
C TYR A 92 0.75 -15.13 -12.54
N GLY A 93 -0.17 -14.83 -13.45
CA GLY A 93 -0.40 -15.62 -14.65
C GLY A 93 -1.36 -16.79 -14.47
N LYS A 94 -2.18 -16.80 -13.41
CA LYS A 94 -3.19 -17.84 -13.15
C LYS A 94 -2.62 -19.27 -13.14
N PRO A 95 -1.58 -19.56 -12.31
CA PRO A 95 -0.98 -20.89 -12.27
C PRO A 95 -2.02 -21.93 -11.79
N ASP A 96 -2.11 -23.09 -12.46
CA ASP A 96 -3.08 -24.13 -12.14
C ASP A 96 -2.65 -25.06 -10.98
N ASN A 97 -1.43 -24.88 -10.46
CA ASN A 97 -0.81 -25.74 -9.45
C ASN A 97 -0.20 -24.95 -8.26
N VAL A 98 -0.69 -23.75 -7.97
CA VAL A 98 -0.26 -22.93 -6.83
C VAL A 98 -1.49 -22.42 -6.09
N ILE A 99 -1.54 -22.64 -4.78
CA ILE A 99 -2.63 -22.17 -3.92
C ILE A 99 -2.30 -20.76 -3.44
N PHE A 100 -3.22 -19.82 -3.54
CA PHE A 100 -3.03 -18.46 -3.05
C PHE A 100 -3.76 -18.31 -1.72
N ILE A 101 -3.05 -17.88 -0.69
CA ILE A 101 -3.63 -17.58 0.63
C ILE A 101 -3.27 -16.15 0.96
N GLN A 102 -4.26 -15.34 1.34
CA GLN A 102 -4.03 -14.01 1.87
C GLN A 102 -4.56 -13.93 3.31
N ALA A 103 -3.77 -13.35 4.21
CA ALA A 103 -4.19 -13.11 5.59
C ALA A 103 -4.26 -11.61 5.85
N GLU A 104 -5.44 -11.13 6.22
CA GLU A 104 -5.67 -9.71 6.47
C GLU A 104 -4.89 -9.26 7.71
N HIS A 105 -4.30 -8.07 7.63
CA HIS A 105 -3.52 -7.52 8.74
C HIS A 105 -4.46 -7.13 9.89
N ARG A 106 -4.04 -7.39 11.14
CA ARG A 106 -4.80 -6.94 12.31
C ARG A 106 -5.07 -5.44 12.25
N GLY A 107 -6.28 -5.02 12.60
CA GLY A 107 -6.67 -3.62 12.54
C GLY A 107 -7.12 -3.12 11.16
N TYR A 108 -7.07 -3.96 10.12
CA TYR A 108 -7.55 -3.63 8.78
C TYR A 108 -8.76 -4.47 8.39
N GLY A 109 -9.54 -3.96 7.43
CA GLY A 109 -10.80 -4.56 7.00
C GLY A 109 -11.67 -5.06 8.16
N GLN A 110 -11.90 -6.37 8.21
CA GLN A 110 -12.75 -7.01 9.21
C GLN A 110 -11.96 -7.67 10.35
N SER A 111 -10.63 -7.65 10.29
CA SER A 111 -9.71 -8.24 11.27
C SER A 111 -9.46 -7.33 12.47
N VAL A 112 -10.55 -6.94 13.13
CA VAL A 112 -10.57 -5.96 14.23
C VAL A 112 -11.18 -6.54 15.50
N THR A 113 -10.86 -5.95 16.66
CA THR A 113 -11.45 -6.37 17.94
C THR A 113 -12.97 -6.12 17.97
N SER A 114 -13.65 -6.70 18.96
CA SER A 114 -15.06 -6.44 19.23
C SER A 114 -15.30 -5.14 20.00
N ASP A 115 -14.25 -4.38 20.35
CA ASP A 115 -14.39 -3.14 21.10
C ASP A 115 -15.18 -2.10 20.26
N ALA A 116 -16.18 -1.45 20.86
CA ALA A 116 -17.05 -0.52 20.16
C ALA A 116 -16.30 0.73 19.66
N ASP A 117 -15.31 1.17 20.44
CA ASP A 117 -14.40 2.24 20.10
C ASP A 117 -13.12 1.67 19.46
N GLN A 118 -12.81 2.13 18.25
CA GLN A 118 -11.62 1.79 17.47
C GLN A 118 -10.71 3.03 17.27
N SER A 119 -10.92 4.10 18.05
CA SER A 119 -10.17 5.36 17.91
C SER A 119 -8.69 5.20 18.25
N VAL A 120 -8.34 4.33 19.19
CA VAL A 120 -6.92 4.03 19.51
C VAL A 120 -6.70 2.52 19.39
N PRO A 121 -6.31 2.02 18.19
CA PRO A 121 -6.16 0.59 17.95
C PRO A 121 -4.81 0.07 18.49
N SER A 122 -4.64 0.11 19.82
CA SER A 122 -3.38 -0.21 20.52
C SER A 122 -2.85 -1.64 20.30
N TYR A 123 -3.72 -2.54 19.85
CA TYR A 123 -3.40 -3.91 19.48
C TYR A 123 -2.70 -4.04 18.12
N VAL A 124 -2.70 -2.97 17.30
CA VAL A 124 -2.06 -2.96 15.98
C VAL A 124 -0.59 -2.63 16.17
N SER A 125 0.25 -3.65 16.02
CA SER A 125 1.70 -3.53 15.94
C SER A 125 2.30 -4.57 15.01
N ILE A 126 3.48 -4.28 14.47
CA ILE A 126 4.25 -5.16 13.59
C ILE A 126 4.50 -6.49 14.29
N GLU A 127 5.01 -6.46 15.53
CA GLU A 127 5.35 -7.68 16.28
C GLU A 127 4.15 -8.62 16.45
N GLN A 128 2.98 -8.06 16.71
CA GLN A 128 1.76 -8.83 16.90
C GLN A 128 1.20 -9.34 15.56
N ALA A 129 1.27 -8.55 14.48
CA ALA A 129 0.88 -8.98 13.14
C ALA A 129 1.75 -10.15 12.64
N LEU A 130 3.07 -10.10 12.87
CA LEU A 130 3.98 -11.20 12.53
C LEU A 130 3.60 -12.50 13.26
N ALA A 131 3.23 -12.41 14.53
CA ALA A 131 2.78 -13.56 15.29
C ALA A 131 1.40 -14.09 14.83
N ASP A 132 0.52 -13.22 14.32
CA ASP A 132 -0.71 -13.64 13.67
C ASP A 132 -0.43 -14.50 12.44
N TYR A 133 0.45 -14.02 11.54
CA TYR A 133 0.84 -14.75 10.34
C TYR A 133 1.48 -16.10 10.68
N HIS A 134 2.29 -16.17 11.74
CA HIS A 134 2.86 -17.44 12.20
C HIS A 134 1.75 -18.45 12.59
N ARG A 135 0.70 -17.99 13.28
CA ARG A 135 -0.44 -18.85 13.63
C ARG A 135 -1.26 -19.25 12.41
N VAL A 136 -1.42 -18.36 11.42
CA VAL A 136 -2.04 -18.69 10.12
C VAL A 136 -1.28 -19.83 9.44
N VAL A 137 0.04 -19.68 9.27
CA VAL A 137 0.90 -20.71 8.66
C VAL A 137 0.76 -22.04 9.40
N ARG A 138 0.86 -22.05 10.74
CA ARG A 138 0.73 -23.29 11.53
C ARG A 138 -0.64 -23.94 11.43
N ARG A 139 -1.71 -23.16 11.29
CA ARG A 139 -3.08 -23.67 11.17
C ARG A 139 -3.32 -24.29 9.80
N PHE A 140 -2.98 -23.57 8.74
CA PHE A 140 -3.33 -23.96 7.37
C PHE A 140 -2.32 -24.90 6.72
N ARG A 141 -1.08 -24.98 7.22
CA ARG A 141 -0.13 -26.02 6.78
C ARG A 141 -0.62 -27.45 7.01
N LYS A 142 -1.56 -27.64 7.95
CA LYS A 142 -2.22 -28.95 8.16
C LYS A 142 -3.09 -29.36 6.97
N ASP A 143 -3.71 -28.38 6.31
CA ASP A 143 -4.60 -28.59 5.17
C ASP A 143 -3.83 -28.49 3.85
N TYR A 144 -2.78 -27.66 3.82
CA TYR A 144 -1.90 -27.39 2.67
C TYR A 144 -0.42 -27.59 3.06
N PRO A 145 0.05 -28.85 3.14
CA PRO A 145 1.40 -29.18 3.62
C PRO A 145 2.54 -28.88 2.64
N GLY A 146 2.22 -28.48 1.40
CA GLY A 146 3.20 -28.08 0.39
C GLY A 146 4.11 -26.92 0.83
N PRO A 147 5.11 -26.53 0.02
CA PRO A 147 6.03 -25.47 0.40
C PRO A 147 5.36 -24.10 0.42
N TRP A 148 5.49 -23.38 1.54
CA TRP A 148 4.94 -22.02 1.71
C TRP A 148 5.95 -20.96 1.25
N MET A 149 5.51 -20.09 0.36
CA MET A 149 6.25 -18.96 -0.19
C MET A 149 5.59 -17.68 0.34
N GLY A 150 6.26 -16.95 1.22
CA GLY A 150 5.69 -15.75 1.84
C GLY A 150 5.90 -14.55 0.95
N THR A 151 4.90 -13.69 0.82
CA THR A 151 4.96 -12.52 -0.06
C THR A 151 4.44 -11.27 0.64
N GLY A 152 4.97 -10.12 0.24
CA GLY A 152 4.48 -8.83 0.68
C GLY A 152 4.90 -7.70 -0.25
N TYR A 153 4.08 -6.66 -0.26
CA TYR A 153 4.16 -5.51 -1.17
C TYR A 153 4.20 -4.22 -0.34
N SER A 154 5.02 -3.24 -0.72
CA SER A 154 5.16 -1.97 0.03
C SER A 154 5.58 -2.20 1.50
N TYR A 155 4.79 -1.73 2.47
CA TYR A 155 4.88 -2.08 3.88
C TYR A 155 4.94 -3.60 4.11
N GLY A 156 4.11 -4.36 3.38
CA GLY A 156 4.13 -5.82 3.37
C GLY A 156 5.48 -6.40 2.96
N GLY A 157 6.25 -5.73 2.10
CA GLY A 157 7.60 -6.17 1.70
C GLY A 157 8.60 -6.06 2.85
N GLY A 158 8.50 -5.02 3.67
CA GLY A 158 9.24 -4.94 4.94
C GLY A 158 8.77 -6.00 5.94
N LEU A 159 7.46 -6.23 6.04
CA LEU A 159 6.87 -7.24 6.92
C LEU A 159 7.34 -8.65 6.60
N VAL A 160 7.34 -9.07 5.32
CA VAL A 160 7.73 -10.43 4.94
C VAL A 160 9.21 -10.70 5.17
N ILE A 161 10.08 -9.68 5.02
CA ILE A 161 11.49 -9.77 5.41
C ILE A 161 11.60 -9.99 6.92
N HIS A 162 10.85 -9.21 7.72
CA HIS A 162 10.86 -9.36 9.16
C HIS A 162 10.28 -10.72 9.60
N PHE A 163 9.21 -11.17 8.95
CA PHE A 163 8.59 -12.47 9.18
C PHE A 163 9.55 -13.61 8.90
N ALA A 164 10.24 -13.59 7.76
CA ALA A 164 11.23 -14.59 7.38
C ALA A 164 12.44 -14.61 8.33
N ALA A 165 12.82 -13.46 8.90
CA ALA A 165 13.88 -13.39 9.90
C ALA A 165 13.45 -13.97 11.26
N LYS A 166 12.21 -13.70 11.68
CA LYS A 166 11.69 -14.10 12.99
C LYS A 166 11.18 -15.55 13.03
N TYR A 167 10.57 -16.00 11.94
CA TYR A 167 9.99 -17.35 11.78
C TYR A 167 10.57 -18.06 10.53
N PRO A 168 11.89 -18.30 10.47
CA PRO A 168 12.54 -18.83 9.26
C PRO A 168 12.06 -20.23 8.86
N GLY A 169 11.47 -21.00 9.78
CA GLY A 169 10.90 -22.32 9.48
C GLY A 169 9.53 -22.28 8.78
N ASP A 170 8.88 -21.11 8.75
CA ASP A 170 7.55 -20.97 8.16
C ASP A 170 7.59 -20.79 6.64
N LEU A 171 8.69 -20.30 6.08
CA LEU A 171 8.77 -19.99 4.65
C LEU A 171 9.94 -20.71 3.98
N ARG A 172 9.74 -21.14 2.74
CA ARG A 172 10.81 -21.65 1.87
C ARG A 172 11.48 -20.55 1.06
N VAL A 173 10.77 -19.45 0.81
CA VAL A 173 11.26 -18.26 0.11
C VAL A 173 10.37 -17.08 0.49
N ALA A 174 10.95 -15.89 0.53
CA ALA A 174 10.23 -14.63 0.73
C ALA A 174 10.27 -13.79 -0.56
N LEU A 175 9.13 -13.23 -0.98
CA LEU A 175 9.04 -12.19 -1.99
C LEU A 175 8.78 -10.84 -1.31
N SER A 176 9.72 -9.92 -1.42
CA SER A 176 9.54 -8.53 -1.03
C SER A 176 9.48 -7.65 -2.28
N SER A 177 8.27 -7.25 -2.66
CA SER A 177 8.08 -6.36 -3.81
C SER A 177 7.97 -4.90 -3.37
N SER A 178 8.90 -4.07 -3.88
CA SER A 178 9.08 -2.67 -3.51
C SER A 178 9.00 -2.46 -2.00
N GLY A 179 9.66 -3.39 -1.27
CA GLY A 179 9.57 -3.46 0.18
C GLY A 179 10.30 -2.30 0.82
N VAL A 180 9.59 -1.46 1.54
CA VAL A 180 10.22 -0.40 2.33
C VAL A 180 10.93 -1.07 3.52
N VAL A 181 12.24 -0.91 3.61
CA VAL A 181 13.11 -1.60 4.61
C VAL A 181 13.71 -0.67 5.64
N ASP A 182 13.52 0.65 5.50
CA ASP A 182 13.85 1.64 6.51
C ASP A 182 12.66 2.55 6.76
N TRP A 183 12.33 2.72 8.04
CA TRP A 183 11.14 3.44 8.48
C TRP A 183 11.52 4.60 9.41
N PRO A 184 12.23 5.62 8.88
CA PRO A 184 12.59 6.78 9.68
C PRO A 184 11.35 7.61 10.01
N PHE A 185 11.40 8.44 11.05
CA PHE A 185 10.23 9.27 11.40
C PHE A 185 9.79 10.17 10.23
N THR A 186 10.75 10.80 9.54
CA THR A 186 10.51 11.62 8.35
C THR A 186 11.36 11.16 7.18
N MET A 187 10.87 11.34 5.96
CA MET A 187 11.60 11.00 4.73
C MET A 187 11.45 12.07 3.64
N ASP A 188 12.52 12.30 2.90
CA ASP A 188 12.56 13.17 1.71
C ASP A 188 12.64 12.39 0.39
N ALA A 189 12.78 11.06 0.46
CA ALA A 189 12.88 10.19 -0.70
C ALA A 189 11.68 10.32 -1.64
N TYR A 190 10.48 10.40 -1.05
CA TYR A 190 9.25 10.53 -1.82
C TYR A 190 9.21 11.85 -2.61
N ASP A 191 9.67 12.96 -2.03
CA ASP A 191 9.77 14.26 -2.72
C ASP A 191 10.63 14.19 -3.97
N ARG A 192 11.76 13.47 -3.90
CA ARG A 192 12.63 13.23 -5.07
C ARG A 192 11.87 12.46 -6.16
N GLY A 193 11.11 11.43 -5.80
CA GLY A 193 10.28 10.67 -6.75
C GLY A 193 9.21 11.52 -7.44
N VAL A 194 8.56 12.42 -6.69
CA VAL A 194 7.57 13.37 -7.23
C VAL A 194 8.25 14.34 -8.22
N ARG A 195 9.42 14.89 -7.86
CA ARG A 195 10.20 15.76 -8.75
C ARG A 195 10.57 15.09 -10.06
N THR A 196 11.08 13.86 -9.99
CA THR A 196 11.41 13.06 -11.18
C THR A 196 10.18 12.83 -12.06
N THR A 197 9.03 12.51 -11.46
CA THR A 197 7.80 12.20 -12.22
C THR A 197 7.17 13.44 -12.87
N PHE A 198 7.08 14.54 -12.13
CA PHE A 198 6.42 15.75 -12.63
C PHE A 198 7.36 16.64 -13.45
N GLY A 199 8.67 16.59 -13.17
CA GLY A 199 9.64 17.57 -13.62
C GLY A 199 9.50 18.88 -12.84
N GLU A 200 10.61 19.60 -12.69
CA GLU A 200 10.70 20.79 -11.81
C GLU A 200 9.64 21.87 -12.11
N THR A 201 9.33 22.12 -13.38
CA THR A 201 8.33 23.13 -13.75
C THR A 201 6.92 22.79 -13.26
N ALA A 202 6.47 21.55 -13.42
CA ALA A 202 5.15 21.15 -12.95
C ALA A 202 5.14 20.97 -11.43
N TYR A 203 6.22 20.43 -10.87
CA TYR A 203 6.42 20.34 -9.42
C TYR A 203 6.26 21.72 -8.75
N ALA A 204 6.92 22.77 -9.28
CA ALA A 204 6.82 24.11 -8.72
C ALA A 204 5.40 24.67 -8.73
N ARG A 205 4.59 24.32 -9.74
CA ARG A 205 3.16 24.69 -9.78
C ARG A 205 2.36 23.97 -8.70
N LEU A 206 2.58 22.66 -8.54
CA LEU A 206 1.94 21.87 -7.48
C LEU A 206 2.32 22.39 -6.09
N ALA A 207 3.60 22.71 -5.87
CA ALA A 207 4.06 23.32 -4.62
C ALA A 207 3.36 24.66 -4.35
N ARG A 208 3.15 25.52 -5.37
CA ARG A 208 2.34 26.75 -5.20
C ARG A 208 0.90 26.45 -4.82
N HIS A 209 0.27 25.43 -5.41
CA HIS A 209 -1.10 25.06 -5.03
C HIS A 209 -1.18 24.59 -3.59
N VAL A 210 -0.24 23.75 -3.15
CA VAL A 210 -0.15 23.34 -1.73
C VAL A 210 0.10 24.53 -0.82
N ASN A 211 1.01 25.44 -1.21
CA ASN A 211 1.28 26.64 -0.43
C ASN A 211 0.07 27.60 -0.33
N ASN A 212 -0.85 27.58 -1.29
CA ASN A 212 -2.09 28.34 -1.22
C ASN A 212 -3.14 27.69 -0.29
N LEU A 213 -2.91 26.46 0.17
CA LEU A 213 -3.80 25.69 1.05
C LEU A 213 -3.19 25.65 2.46
N GLN A 214 -3.18 26.78 3.15
CA GLN A 214 -2.71 26.90 4.53
C GLN A 214 -3.88 26.73 5.52
N PRO A 215 -3.93 25.62 6.28
CA PRO A 215 -4.95 25.43 7.30
C PRO A 215 -4.81 26.45 8.41
N LYS A 216 -5.95 26.85 8.99
CA LYS A 216 -5.99 27.67 10.21
C LYS A 216 -5.98 26.79 11.46
N GLU A 217 -6.62 25.63 11.36
CA GLU A 217 -6.72 24.66 12.44
C GLU A 217 -6.37 23.26 11.94
N LEU A 218 -5.89 22.40 12.84
CA LEU A 218 -5.62 21.00 12.52
C LEU A 218 -6.91 20.31 12.05
N PHE A 219 -6.85 19.71 10.86
CA PHE A 219 -7.95 18.98 10.23
C PHE A 219 -9.15 19.83 9.81
N ASP A 220 -8.98 21.14 9.59
CA ASP A 220 -10.02 21.96 8.96
C ASP A 220 -10.24 21.61 7.47
N SER A 221 -11.19 22.27 6.83
CA SER A 221 -11.48 22.04 5.40
C SER A 221 -10.31 22.35 4.47
N THR A 222 -9.45 23.29 4.83
CA THR A 222 -8.25 23.62 4.04
C THR A 222 -7.18 22.54 4.20
N TRP A 223 -7.05 21.97 5.41
CA TRP A 223 -6.22 20.79 5.65
C TRP A 223 -6.66 19.61 4.78
N LEU A 224 -7.97 19.35 4.72
CA LEU A 224 -8.53 18.28 3.88
C LEU A 224 -8.22 18.49 2.39
N GLU A 225 -8.39 19.69 1.86
CA GLU A 225 -8.07 20.00 0.45
C GLU A 225 -6.56 19.88 0.17
N ARG A 226 -5.71 20.26 1.13
CA ARG A 226 -4.25 20.10 1.01
C ARG A 226 -3.87 18.63 0.96
N GLU A 227 -4.37 17.81 1.88
CA GLU A 227 -4.08 16.38 1.91
C GLU A 227 -4.69 15.66 0.71
N PHE A 228 -5.85 16.11 0.23
CA PHE A 228 -6.45 15.61 -1.01
C PHE A 228 -5.52 15.84 -2.20
N LEU A 229 -5.00 17.06 -2.36
CA LEU A 229 -4.04 17.36 -3.43
C LEU A 229 -2.77 16.51 -3.30
N ILE A 230 -2.26 16.33 -2.09
CA ILE A 230 -1.10 15.46 -1.82
C ILE A 230 -1.40 14.01 -2.22
N ALA A 231 -2.57 13.48 -1.86
CA ALA A 231 -2.99 12.11 -2.22
C ALA A 231 -3.13 11.91 -3.74
N VAL A 232 -3.62 12.93 -4.45
CA VAL A 232 -3.66 12.91 -5.93
C VAL A 232 -2.22 12.86 -6.49
N ILE A 233 -1.28 13.60 -5.92
CA ILE A 233 0.13 13.60 -6.31
C ILE A 233 0.76 12.23 -6.03
N HIS A 234 0.47 11.61 -4.88
CA HIS A 234 0.89 10.24 -4.56
C HIS A 234 0.42 9.25 -5.62
N GLY A 235 -0.88 9.25 -5.91
CA GLY A 235 -1.46 8.32 -6.88
C GLY A 235 -0.82 8.47 -8.26
N ALA A 236 -0.66 9.70 -8.72
CA ALA A 236 -0.07 10.02 -10.02
C ALA A 236 1.42 9.65 -10.13
N THR A 237 2.15 9.68 -9.01
CA THR A 237 3.56 9.33 -8.91
C THR A 237 3.75 7.81 -8.82
N GLN A 238 2.99 7.15 -7.94
CA GLN A 238 3.20 5.77 -7.54
C GLN A 238 2.58 4.74 -8.48
N TYR A 239 1.36 4.96 -8.99
CA TYR A 239 0.63 3.90 -9.69
C TYR A 239 0.70 4.04 -11.22
N GLY A 240 1.06 2.95 -11.91
CA GLY A 240 1.14 2.91 -13.38
C GLY A 240 -0.16 3.34 -14.08
N ARG A 241 -1.30 2.92 -13.53
CA ARG A 241 -2.65 3.22 -14.08
C ARG A 241 -2.97 4.71 -14.25
N TYR A 242 -2.35 5.60 -13.47
CA TYR A 242 -2.60 7.04 -13.54
C TYR A 242 -1.60 7.78 -14.44
N LYS A 243 -0.64 7.09 -15.03
CA LYS A 243 0.36 7.68 -15.94
C LYS A 243 -0.31 8.43 -17.11
N ALA A 244 -1.44 7.93 -17.61
CA ALA A 244 -2.20 8.57 -18.69
C ALA A 244 -2.83 9.92 -18.29
N LEU A 245 -3.08 10.16 -17.00
CA LEU A 245 -3.64 11.42 -16.49
C LEU A 245 -2.58 12.51 -16.29
N MET A 246 -1.29 12.15 -16.32
CA MET A 246 -0.20 13.08 -16.04
C MET A 246 -0.19 14.33 -16.94
N PRO A 247 -0.39 14.25 -18.27
CA PRO A 247 -0.43 15.45 -19.10
C PRO A 247 -1.57 16.40 -18.72
N VAL A 248 -2.74 15.84 -18.40
CA VAL A 248 -3.93 16.60 -17.97
C VAL A 248 -3.65 17.31 -16.65
N MET A 249 -3.08 16.61 -15.67
CA MET A 249 -2.72 17.21 -14.39
C MET A 249 -1.68 18.33 -14.55
N LYS A 250 -0.64 18.12 -15.37
CA LYS A 250 0.39 19.14 -15.64
C LYS A 250 -0.20 20.39 -16.30
N LEU A 251 -1.12 20.21 -17.25
CA LEU A 251 -1.80 21.33 -17.91
C LEU A 251 -2.75 22.06 -16.94
N ALA A 252 -3.58 21.32 -16.21
CA ALA A 252 -4.54 21.88 -15.26
C ALA A 252 -3.88 22.65 -14.11
N SER A 253 -2.64 22.29 -13.73
CA SER A 253 -1.83 23.02 -12.74
C SER A 253 -1.46 24.47 -13.12
N LEU A 254 -1.82 24.92 -14.34
CA LEU A 254 -1.70 26.33 -14.73
C LEU A 254 -2.86 27.20 -14.24
N LEU A 255 -3.99 26.57 -13.89
CA LEU A 255 -5.19 27.27 -13.47
C LEU A 255 -5.05 27.78 -12.02
N PRO A 256 -5.87 28.74 -11.58
CA PRO A 256 -5.97 29.09 -10.16
C PRO A 256 -6.34 27.88 -9.30
N THR A 257 -5.87 27.84 -8.03
CA THR A 257 -6.02 26.68 -7.13
C THR A 257 -7.45 26.12 -7.07
N GLY A 258 -8.47 26.97 -6.92
CA GLY A 258 -9.86 26.50 -6.84
C GLY A 258 -10.34 25.79 -8.11
N ALA A 259 -9.99 26.29 -9.29
CA ALA A 259 -10.34 25.66 -10.56
C ALA A 259 -9.56 24.35 -10.78
N PHE A 260 -8.28 24.33 -10.38
CA PHE A 260 -7.46 23.13 -10.43
C PHE A 260 -8.02 22.03 -9.53
N LEU A 261 -8.36 22.34 -8.26
CA LEU A 261 -8.97 21.38 -7.34
C LEU A 261 -10.32 20.88 -7.83
N GLY A 262 -11.16 21.74 -8.42
CA GLY A 262 -12.43 21.31 -9.01
C GLY A 262 -12.28 20.23 -10.09
N ILE A 263 -11.24 20.35 -10.94
CA ILE A 263 -10.91 19.32 -11.93
C ILE A 263 -10.42 18.04 -11.25
N LEU A 264 -9.56 18.15 -10.24
CA LEU A 264 -9.05 16.98 -9.53
C LEU A 264 -10.15 16.22 -8.78
N HIS A 265 -11.09 16.92 -8.13
CA HIS A 265 -12.26 16.31 -7.50
C HIS A 265 -13.12 15.55 -8.50
N TRP A 266 -13.33 16.11 -9.69
CA TRP A 266 -14.05 15.41 -10.76
C TRP A 266 -13.31 14.13 -11.20
N ILE A 267 -11.99 14.21 -11.38
CA ILE A 267 -11.15 13.04 -11.70
C ILE A 267 -11.26 11.99 -10.59
N ASP A 268 -11.16 12.40 -9.33
CA ASP A 268 -11.19 11.49 -8.19
C ASP A 268 -12.54 10.75 -8.10
N GLN A 269 -13.65 11.47 -8.23
CA GLN A 269 -14.99 10.89 -8.19
C GLN A 269 -15.31 10.00 -9.39
N LYS A 270 -14.90 10.40 -10.61
CA LYS A 270 -15.32 9.70 -11.85
C LYS A 270 -14.34 8.61 -12.29
N ILE A 271 -13.08 8.70 -11.90
CA ILE A 271 -12.01 7.81 -12.39
C ILE A 271 -11.38 7.04 -11.23
N ALA A 272 -11.06 7.70 -10.12
CA ALA A 272 -10.32 7.09 -9.01
C ALA A 272 -11.20 6.56 -7.86
N LYS A 273 -12.53 6.60 -8.00
CA LYS A 273 -13.51 6.11 -7.00
C LYS A 273 -13.31 6.75 -5.62
N GLU A 274 -13.09 8.06 -5.59
CA GLU A 274 -12.88 8.86 -4.37
C GLU A 274 -11.63 8.45 -3.56
N GLY A 275 -10.64 7.82 -4.18
CA GLY A 275 -9.45 7.32 -3.49
C GLY A 275 -8.67 8.42 -2.76
N ALA A 276 -8.47 9.58 -3.40
CA ALA A 276 -7.73 10.68 -2.80
C ALA A 276 -8.54 11.38 -1.69
N TRP A 277 -9.85 11.57 -1.89
CA TRP A 277 -10.70 12.16 -0.86
C TRP A 277 -10.85 11.24 0.36
N ASN A 278 -10.96 9.94 0.14
CA ASN A 278 -10.97 8.95 1.22
C ASN A 278 -9.66 8.93 2.00
N TYR A 279 -8.50 9.08 1.32
CA TYR A 279 -7.22 9.26 2.01
C TYR A 279 -7.23 10.47 2.96
N ALA A 280 -7.62 11.64 2.45
CA ALA A 280 -7.61 12.88 3.23
C ALA A 280 -8.59 12.81 4.41
N SER A 281 -9.86 12.45 4.15
CA SER A 281 -10.89 12.36 5.17
C SER A 281 -10.60 11.27 6.21
N SER A 282 -10.01 10.14 5.79
CA SER A 282 -9.63 9.08 6.72
C SER A 282 -8.52 9.51 7.67
N ASN A 283 -7.48 10.18 7.16
CA ASN A 283 -6.39 10.70 7.99
C ASN A 283 -6.82 11.79 8.98
N ALA A 284 -7.95 12.48 8.74
CA ALA A 284 -8.51 13.52 9.60
C ALA A 284 -9.49 13.00 10.66
N LYS A 285 -9.94 11.75 10.56
CA LYS A 285 -10.99 11.20 11.41
C LYS A 285 -10.47 11.04 12.85
N LYS A 286 -11.06 11.79 13.79
CA LYS A 286 -10.64 11.79 15.21
C LYS A 286 -11.14 10.56 15.96
N GLU A 287 -12.44 10.31 15.88
CA GLU A 287 -13.11 9.18 16.54
C GLU A 287 -13.58 8.16 15.51
N LEU A 288 -13.47 6.88 15.85
CA LEU A 288 -13.83 5.78 14.95
C LEU A 288 -14.58 4.69 15.71
N SER A 289 -15.84 4.46 15.37
CA SER A 289 -16.59 3.32 15.86
C SER A 289 -16.21 2.04 15.13
N ARG A 290 -16.50 0.89 15.74
CA ARG A 290 -16.34 -0.42 15.08
C ARG A 290 -17.15 -0.54 13.79
N ASN A 291 -18.39 -0.04 13.78
CA ASN A 291 -19.27 -0.12 12.62
C ASN A 291 -18.73 0.68 11.44
N GLU A 292 -18.14 1.86 11.70
CA GLU A 292 -17.41 2.59 10.68
C GLU A 292 -16.16 1.83 10.26
N LYS A 293 -15.37 1.32 11.21
CA LYS A 293 -14.08 0.68 10.93
C LYS A 293 -14.19 -0.51 9.98
N ILE A 294 -15.17 -1.39 10.17
CA ILE A 294 -15.35 -2.60 9.35
C ILE A 294 -15.79 -2.32 7.90
N THR A 295 -16.05 -1.06 7.54
CA THR A 295 -16.35 -0.68 6.15
C THR A 295 -15.11 -0.60 5.25
N GLY A 296 -13.89 -0.68 5.82
CA GLY A 296 -12.62 -0.50 5.08
C GLY A 296 -12.28 0.96 4.72
N ARG A 297 -13.28 1.87 4.75
CA ARG A 297 -13.10 3.29 4.39
C ARG A 297 -12.04 4.02 5.22
N TRP A 298 -11.82 3.58 6.46
CA TRP A 298 -11.01 4.30 7.45
C TRP A 298 -9.62 3.69 7.67
N ASP A 299 -9.13 2.90 6.71
CA ASP A 299 -7.86 2.18 6.83
C ASP A 299 -6.66 3.12 6.87
N TRP A 300 -6.68 4.24 6.14
CA TRP A 300 -5.61 5.24 6.21
C TRP A 300 -5.46 5.86 7.61
N ARG A 301 -6.52 5.94 8.40
CA ARG A 301 -6.46 6.35 9.81
C ARG A 301 -5.68 5.34 10.65
N VAL A 302 -5.87 4.05 10.40
CA VAL A 302 -5.14 2.98 11.10
C VAL A 302 -3.68 2.95 10.64
N TRP A 303 -3.44 3.18 9.35
CA TRP A 303 -2.09 3.36 8.83
C TRP A 303 -1.38 4.53 9.51
N ARG A 304 -2.07 5.68 9.62
CA ARG A 304 -1.57 6.83 10.37
C ARG A 304 -1.22 6.50 11.82
N TYR A 305 -2.04 5.69 12.50
CA TYR A 305 -1.73 5.20 13.84
C TYR A 305 -0.40 4.41 13.84
N GLN A 306 -0.21 3.50 12.88
CA GLN A 306 1.06 2.77 12.75
C GLN A 306 2.23 3.70 12.43
N GLN A 307 2.04 4.73 11.60
CA GLN A 307 3.08 5.74 11.35
C GLN A 307 3.46 6.49 12.64
N CYS A 308 2.47 6.91 13.45
CA CYS A 308 2.72 7.55 14.74
C CYS A 308 3.39 6.60 15.76
N ARG A 309 3.19 5.29 15.64
CA ARG A 309 3.67 4.32 16.65
C ARG A 309 4.97 3.63 16.27
N GLU A 310 5.11 3.11 15.05
CA GLU A 310 6.21 2.21 14.69
C GLU A 310 6.87 2.55 13.34
N ALA A 311 6.08 3.00 12.36
CA ALA A 311 6.53 3.11 10.96
C ALA A 311 7.06 4.52 10.58
N GLY A 312 6.55 5.61 11.16
CA GLY A 312 6.96 6.95 10.74
C GLY A 312 6.66 7.25 9.27
N VAL A 313 7.72 7.51 8.50
CA VAL A 313 7.75 7.87 7.07
C VAL A 313 6.90 9.08 6.70
N PHE A 314 6.86 10.08 7.58
CA PHE A 314 6.21 11.35 7.28
C PHE A 314 7.00 12.14 6.24
N GLU A 315 6.35 12.50 5.15
CA GLU A 315 6.99 13.13 3.99
C GLU A 315 7.39 14.57 4.28
N VAL A 316 8.63 14.91 3.95
CA VAL A 316 9.16 16.27 3.98
C VAL A 316 9.83 16.59 2.65
N SER A 317 9.78 17.85 2.22
CA SER A 317 10.44 18.23 0.98
C SER A 317 11.95 18.32 1.15
N GLN A 318 12.69 17.86 0.14
CA GLN A 318 14.16 17.89 0.15
C GLN A 318 14.71 19.33 0.26
N LYS A 319 13.94 20.30 -0.24
CA LYS A 319 14.30 21.73 -0.25
C LYS A 319 13.11 22.57 0.24
N PRO A 320 13.35 23.75 0.85
CA PRO A 320 12.29 24.70 1.20
C PRO A 320 11.39 25.05 0.01
N GLY A 321 10.12 25.33 0.28
CA GLY A 321 9.13 25.69 -0.75
C GLY A 321 8.66 24.53 -1.63
N GLY A 322 8.85 23.29 -1.18
CA GLY A 322 8.33 22.09 -1.85
C GLY A 322 6.86 21.79 -1.53
N ILE A 323 6.40 20.63 -2.01
CA ILE A 323 5.02 20.11 -1.81
C ILE A 323 4.79 19.70 -0.36
N PHE A 324 5.77 19.08 0.29
CA PHE A 324 5.64 18.52 1.63
C PHE A 324 6.18 19.54 2.64
N THR A 325 5.33 20.51 3.00
CA THR A 325 5.70 21.69 3.80
C THR A 325 5.65 21.49 5.30
N ARG A 326 5.01 20.41 5.76
CA ARG A 326 4.93 20.04 7.18
C ARG A 326 6.31 19.71 7.74
N GLN A 327 6.50 20.04 9.00
CA GLN A 327 7.70 19.76 9.77
C GLN A 327 7.45 18.68 10.81
N ARG A 328 8.54 18.21 11.45
CA ARG A 328 8.50 17.21 12.51
C ARG A 328 7.47 17.54 13.60
N GLY A 329 7.41 18.79 14.04
CA GLY A 329 6.47 19.25 15.07
C GLY A 329 5.02 19.06 14.64
N ASP A 330 4.68 19.46 13.41
CA ASP A 330 3.33 19.33 12.88
C ASP A 330 2.85 17.87 12.89
N PHE A 331 3.72 16.92 12.50
CA PHE A 331 3.37 15.49 12.53
C PHE A 331 3.14 14.98 13.96
N ILE A 332 3.93 15.47 14.93
CA ILE A 332 3.74 15.12 16.34
C ILE A 332 2.40 15.66 16.83
N ASP A 333 2.09 16.93 16.56
CA ASP A 333 0.85 17.57 16.98
C ASP A 333 -0.38 16.90 16.34
N GLU A 334 -0.29 16.54 15.06
CA GLU A 334 -1.35 15.80 14.37
C GLU A 334 -1.54 14.39 14.99
N CYS A 335 -0.47 13.66 15.29
CA CYS A 335 -0.53 12.36 15.98
C CYS A 335 -1.16 12.48 17.38
N GLU A 336 -0.71 13.43 18.20
CA GLU A 336 -1.23 13.67 19.55
C GLU A 336 -2.71 14.10 19.51
N THR A 337 -3.09 14.91 18.52
CA THR A 337 -4.48 15.36 18.35
C THR A 337 -5.44 14.21 18.06
N VAL A 338 -5.04 13.28 17.18
CA VAL A 338 -5.90 12.16 16.75
C VAL A 338 -5.89 11.01 17.75
N PHE A 339 -4.73 10.63 18.29
CA PHE A 339 -4.56 9.42 19.10
C PHE A 339 -4.38 9.68 20.60
N LYS A 340 -4.32 10.94 21.02
CA LYS A 340 -4.16 11.36 22.43
C LYS A 340 -2.87 10.86 23.09
N GLU A 341 -1.88 10.51 22.26
CA GLU A 341 -0.61 9.96 22.70
C GLU A 341 0.53 10.55 21.88
N LYS A 342 1.66 10.78 22.54
CA LYS A 342 2.90 11.19 21.87
C LYS A 342 3.37 10.06 20.94
N PRO A 343 3.68 10.33 19.67
CA PRO A 343 4.13 9.30 18.74
C PRO A 343 5.43 8.64 19.23
N TYR A 344 5.42 7.32 19.38
CA TYR A 344 6.62 6.57 19.73
C TYR A 344 7.63 6.59 18.58
N SER A 345 7.20 6.58 17.33
CA SER A 345 8.10 6.67 16.16
C SER A 345 8.93 7.96 16.13
N ALA A 346 8.49 9.02 16.83
CA ALA A 346 9.24 10.28 16.94
C ALA A 346 10.38 10.24 17.97
N ARG A 347 10.53 9.18 18.77
CA ARG A 347 11.53 9.12 19.86
C ARG A 347 12.16 7.73 20.02
N GLY A 348 11.44 6.71 19.60
CA GLY A 348 11.82 5.32 19.68
C GLY A 348 12.80 4.92 18.59
N LYS A 349 13.21 3.65 18.65
CA LYS A 349 14.03 3.05 17.62
C LYS A 349 13.22 2.86 16.35
N GLU A 350 13.76 3.33 15.23
CA GLU A 350 13.20 3.12 13.90
C GLU A 350 13.13 1.63 13.57
N TRP A 351 12.03 1.20 12.97
CA TRP A 351 11.93 -0.14 12.42
C TRP A 351 12.74 -0.22 11.11
N SER A 352 13.65 -1.18 11.01
CA SER A 352 14.46 -1.35 9.80
C SER A 352 14.66 -2.84 9.50
N PRO A 353 13.82 -3.43 8.64
CA PRO A 353 14.07 -4.75 8.05
C PRO A 353 15.41 -4.87 7.31
N ARG A 354 16.03 -3.76 6.87
CA ARG A 354 17.29 -3.78 6.13
C ARG A 354 18.38 -4.58 6.85
N ALA A 355 18.52 -4.38 8.15
CA ALA A 355 19.53 -5.07 8.95
C ALA A 355 19.30 -6.60 9.01
N MET A 356 18.06 -7.04 8.84
CA MET A 356 17.66 -8.45 8.90
C MET A 356 18.05 -9.18 7.61
N VAL A 357 18.03 -8.50 6.46
CA VAL A 357 18.32 -9.08 5.13
C VAL A 357 19.68 -9.81 5.12
N LYS A 358 20.70 -9.23 5.75
CA LYS A 358 22.07 -9.81 5.79
C LYS A 358 22.17 -11.13 6.54
N LYS A 359 21.19 -11.43 7.39
CA LYS A 359 21.12 -12.59 8.29
C LYS A 359 20.01 -13.57 7.90
N LEU A 360 19.24 -13.30 6.84
CA LEU A 360 18.19 -14.19 6.40
C LEU A 360 18.77 -15.55 5.98
N THR A 361 18.18 -16.61 6.53
CA THR A 361 18.40 -17.99 6.11
C THR A 361 17.44 -18.40 4.99
N VAL A 362 16.23 -17.82 4.99
CA VAL A 362 15.24 -17.95 3.92
C VAL A 362 15.71 -17.17 2.68
N PRO A 363 15.72 -17.77 1.48
CA PRO A 363 16.01 -17.06 0.23
C PRO A 363 15.08 -15.86 0.03
N LEU A 364 15.64 -14.74 -0.43
CA LEU A 364 14.89 -13.51 -0.69
C LEU A 364 14.80 -13.24 -2.21
N VAL A 365 13.60 -13.28 -2.76
CA VAL A 365 13.30 -12.66 -4.05
C VAL A 365 12.87 -11.23 -3.79
N TYR A 366 13.60 -10.26 -4.34
CA TYR A 366 13.30 -8.85 -4.17
C TYR A 366 12.95 -8.23 -5.51
N VAL A 367 11.94 -7.37 -5.56
CA VAL A 367 11.54 -6.64 -6.77
C VAL A 367 11.60 -5.14 -6.50
N GLY A 368 12.18 -4.36 -7.40
CA GLY A 368 12.22 -2.91 -7.29
C GLY A 368 12.01 -2.20 -8.63
N GLY A 369 11.24 -1.11 -8.62
CA GLY A 369 11.01 -0.25 -9.78
C GLY A 369 11.80 1.06 -9.69
N GLY A 370 12.59 1.42 -10.69
CA GLY A 370 13.45 2.62 -10.64
C GLY A 370 12.70 3.95 -10.61
N MET A 371 11.43 3.96 -11.02
CA MET A 371 10.53 5.12 -10.93
C MET A 371 9.63 5.09 -9.69
N ASP A 372 9.87 4.17 -8.75
CA ASP A 372 9.14 4.10 -7.49
C ASP A 372 9.53 5.27 -6.56
N PRO A 373 8.59 6.12 -6.11
CA PRO A 373 8.91 7.20 -5.17
C PRO A 373 9.43 6.70 -3.81
N TRP A 374 9.17 5.44 -3.45
CA TRP A 374 9.66 4.83 -2.21
C TRP A 374 11.10 4.33 -2.28
N MET A 375 11.73 4.32 -3.47
CA MET A 375 13.03 3.67 -3.70
C MET A 375 14.13 4.06 -2.70
N GLY A 376 14.13 5.31 -2.21
CA GLY A 376 15.12 5.77 -1.22
C GLY A 376 15.02 5.11 0.16
N LEU A 377 13.95 4.36 0.43
CA LEU A 377 13.77 3.56 1.66
C LEU A 377 13.74 2.04 1.38
N CYS A 378 13.89 1.65 0.11
CA CYS A 378 13.94 0.26 -0.36
C CYS A 378 15.40 -0.24 -0.39
N LEU A 379 15.60 -1.53 -0.63
CA LEU A 379 16.93 -2.03 -1.02
C LEU A 379 17.35 -1.41 -2.35
N GLU A 380 18.64 -1.06 -2.46
CA GLU A 380 19.22 -0.50 -3.66
C GLU A 380 19.31 -1.55 -4.78
N PRO A 381 19.25 -1.16 -6.07
CA PRO A 381 19.26 -2.11 -7.20
C PRO A 381 20.49 -3.04 -7.24
N ASP A 382 21.61 -2.59 -6.70
CA ASP A 382 22.88 -3.31 -6.62
C ASP A 382 23.11 -3.96 -5.24
N TYR A 383 22.08 -4.00 -4.38
CA TYR A 383 22.19 -4.58 -3.05
C TYR A 383 22.63 -6.06 -3.12
N PRO A 384 23.72 -6.45 -2.45
CA PRO A 384 24.30 -7.79 -2.57
C PRO A 384 23.52 -8.82 -1.75
N LEU A 385 22.45 -9.37 -2.33
CA LEU A 385 21.70 -10.48 -1.73
C LEU A 385 22.58 -11.73 -1.64
N LYS A 386 22.84 -12.21 -0.41
CA LYS A 386 23.63 -13.44 -0.17
C LYS A 386 22.95 -14.70 -0.70
N ASN A 387 21.62 -14.76 -0.55
CA ASN A 387 20.80 -15.90 -0.95
C ASN A 387 19.46 -15.38 -1.47
N GLY A 388 19.27 -15.41 -2.78
CA GLY A 388 18.11 -14.80 -3.40
C GLY A 388 18.34 -14.27 -4.81
N ARG A 389 17.41 -13.46 -5.28
CA ARG A 389 17.49 -12.77 -6.57
C ARG A 389 16.80 -11.42 -6.50
N TYR A 390 17.47 -10.38 -7.00
CA TYR A 390 16.88 -9.06 -7.17
C TYR A 390 16.39 -8.91 -8.63
N PHE A 391 15.13 -8.55 -8.81
CA PHE A 391 14.56 -8.08 -10.08
C PHE A 391 14.41 -6.57 -10.08
N TYR A 392 15.21 -5.88 -10.87
CA TYR A 392 15.12 -4.43 -11.03
C TYR A 392 14.51 -4.08 -12.39
N ARG A 393 13.58 -3.13 -12.41
CA ARG A 393 12.98 -2.55 -13.62
C ARG A 393 13.11 -1.02 -13.58
N PRO A 394 14.06 -0.42 -14.30
CA PRO A 394 14.35 1.02 -14.20
C PRO A 394 13.13 1.93 -14.41
N GLU A 395 12.31 1.62 -15.42
CA GLU A 395 11.16 2.45 -15.79
C GLU A 395 9.88 2.11 -15.02
N ALA A 396 9.91 1.05 -14.21
CA ALA A 396 8.73 0.60 -13.51
C ALA A 396 8.52 1.38 -12.21
N ARG A 397 7.25 1.53 -11.83
CA ARG A 397 6.85 2.21 -10.60
C ARG A 397 6.75 1.20 -9.44
N HIS A 398 5.94 1.51 -8.46
CA HIS A 398 5.82 0.74 -7.23
C HIS A 398 5.15 -0.62 -7.45
N CYS A 399 5.74 -1.66 -6.88
CA CYS A 399 5.30 -3.06 -6.94
C CYS A 399 5.03 -3.56 -8.37
N PRO A 400 6.01 -3.49 -9.29
CA PRO A 400 5.74 -3.66 -10.72
C PRO A 400 5.32 -5.08 -11.12
N ASP A 401 5.63 -6.09 -10.32
CA ASP A 401 5.19 -7.47 -10.51
C ASP A 401 3.72 -7.70 -10.10
N TYR A 402 3.06 -6.70 -9.52
CA TYR A 402 1.63 -6.74 -9.22
C TYR A 402 0.86 -5.84 -10.19
N ARG A 403 -0.02 -6.45 -11.02
CA ARG A 403 -0.87 -5.81 -12.03
C ARG A 403 -0.16 -5.12 -13.22
N ASP A 404 1.04 -4.58 -13.03
CA ASP A 404 1.68 -3.69 -14.02
C ASP A 404 2.57 -4.42 -15.05
N ASP A 405 3.38 -5.41 -14.63
CA ASP A 405 4.28 -6.18 -15.51
C ASP A 405 4.04 -7.70 -15.36
N PRO A 406 3.13 -8.29 -16.16
CA PRO A 406 2.82 -9.73 -16.09
C PRO A 406 3.94 -10.63 -16.62
N VAL A 407 4.95 -10.08 -17.32
CA VAL A 407 6.14 -10.83 -17.72
C VAL A 407 7.06 -11.00 -16.52
N LEU A 408 7.37 -9.89 -15.84
CA LEU A 408 8.10 -9.91 -14.58
C LEU A 408 7.42 -10.79 -13.53
N ALA A 409 6.10 -10.64 -13.33
CA ALA A 409 5.35 -11.43 -12.35
C ALA A 409 5.57 -12.95 -12.54
N ARG A 410 5.49 -13.43 -13.79
CA ARG A 410 5.73 -14.84 -14.13
C ARG A 410 7.18 -15.26 -13.89
N GLU A 411 8.16 -14.40 -14.16
CA GLU A 411 9.57 -14.66 -13.85
C GLU A 411 9.84 -14.75 -12.33
N VAL A 412 9.19 -13.86 -11.56
CA VAL A 412 9.25 -13.83 -10.10
C VAL A 412 8.67 -15.12 -9.53
N LEU A 413 7.44 -15.50 -9.91
CA LEU A 413 6.82 -16.74 -9.44
C LEU A 413 7.66 -17.98 -9.78
N ARG A 414 8.17 -18.07 -11.02
CA ARG A 414 9.05 -19.19 -11.42
C ARG A 414 10.30 -19.26 -10.54
N THR A 415 10.89 -18.11 -10.21
CA THR A 415 12.06 -18.04 -9.34
C THR A 415 11.73 -18.47 -7.92
N MET A 416 10.60 -18.01 -7.38
CA MET A 416 10.12 -18.42 -6.05
C MET A 416 9.90 -19.94 -5.99
N LEU A 417 9.21 -20.52 -6.97
CA LEU A 417 9.00 -21.97 -7.05
C LEU A 417 10.34 -22.73 -7.12
N GLY A 418 11.31 -22.20 -7.87
CA GLY A 418 12.66 -22.78 -7.94
C GLY A 418 13.41 -22.80 -6.61
N PHE A 419 13.15 -21.84 -5.70
CA PHE A 419 13.66 -21.89 -4.33
C PHE A 419 12.82 -22.80 -3.42
N ALA A 420 11.49 -22.79 -3.60
CA ALA A 420 10.56 -23.52 -2.75
C ALA A 420 10.67 -25.05 -2.86
N MET A 421 11.15 -25.55 -4.01
CA MET A 421 11.29 -26.97 -4.32
C MET A 421 12.69 -27.54 -4.04
N LYS A 422 13.63 -26.71 -3.56
CA LYS A 422 14.95 -27.13 -3.08
C LYS A 422 14.90 -27.33 -1.57
#